data_AF-A0A2N5ANP1-F1
#
_entry.id   AF-A0A2N5ANP1-F1
#
_cell.length_a   1.000
_cell.length_b   1.000
_cell.length_c   1.000
_cell.angle_alpha   90.00
_cell.angle_beta   90.00
_cell.angle_gamma   90.00
#
_symmetry.space_group_name_H-M   'P 1'
#
loop_
_entity.id
_entity.type
_entity.pdbx_description
1 polymer ?
#
loop_
_entity_poly.entity_id
_entity_poly.type
_entity_poly.pdbx_seq_one_letter_code
_entity_poly.pdbx_strand_id
1 'polypeptide(L)'
;MFNSLSDYLQQQRDREEALKRKLSQLKPTVRNGEAGEIIAALIDLGSVGGDFKKTTYDYIYEYFASARCIDVLVVMLFLNMKHPLSDGAIKKAYARQSDSEDSRSAYISLIVDTIDKRR
;
A
#
# COMPACT_ATOMS: atom_id res chain seq x y z
N MET A 1 -5.08 3.86 -31.86
CA MET A 1 -5.07 5.31 -32.18
C MET A 1 -6.41 5.89 -31.74
N PHE A 2 -6.41 7.09 -31.17
CA PHE A 2 -7.66 7.78 -30.80
C PHE A 2 -8.28 8.40 -32.05
N ASN A 3 -9.60 8.27 -32.21
CA ASN A 3 -10.30 8.78 -33.39
C ASN A 3 -10.53 10.30 -33.33
N SER A 4 -10.47 10.89 -32.14
CA SER A 4 -10.55 12.34 -31.92
C SER A 4 -9.90 12.76 -30.58
N LEU A 5 -9.62 14.06 -30.42
CA LEU A 5 -9.17 14.65 -29.15
C LEU A 5 -10.23 14.46 -28.05
N SER A 6 -11.52 14.50 -28.40
CA SER A 6 -12.62 14.28 -27.48
C SER A 6 -12.62 12.85 -26.92
N ASP A 7 -12.36 11.85 -27.77
CA ASP A 7 -12.25 10.45 -27.35
C ASP A 7 -11.06 10.24 -26.41
N TYR A 8 -9.94 10.92 -26.70
CA TYR A 8 -8.77 10.91 -25.83
C TYR A 8 -9.07 11.50 -24.44
N LEU A 9 -9.71 12.68 -24.39
CA LEU A 9 -10.04 13.35 -23.14
C LEU A 9 -11.07 12.55 -22.32
N GLN A 10 -12.06 11.95 -22.98
CA GLN A 10 -13.04 11.10 -22.31
C GLN A 10 -12.37 9.84 -21.72
N GLN A 11 -11.50 9.17 -22.49
CA GLN A 11 -10.80 7.99 -21.98
C GLN A 11 -9.83 8.32 -20.83
N GLN A 12 -9.21 9.51 -20.83
CA GLN A 12 -8.41 9.98 -19.69
C GLN A 12 -9.27 10.20 -18.45
N ARG A 13 -10.44 10.83 -18.61
CA ARG A 13 -11.40 11.06 -17.51
C ARG A 13 -11.90 9.74 -16.91
N ASP A 14 -12.25 8.77 -17.75
CA ASP A 14 -12.72 7.46 -17.30
C ASP A 14 -11.63 6.70 -16.53
N ARG A 15 -10.37 6.82 -16.97
CA ARG A 15 -9.21 6.26 -16.23
C ARG A 15 -9.00 6.93 -14.88
N GLU A 16 -9.09 8.25 -14.81
CA GLU A 16 -8.98 8.98 -13.54
C GLU A 16 -10.11 8.61 -12.57
N GLU A 17 -11.34 8.45 -13.07
CA GLU A 17 -12.47 8.02 -12.24
C GLU A 17 -12.31 6.58 -11.75
N ALA A 18 -11.89 5.65 -12.63
CA ALA A 18 -11.60 4.27 -12.24
C ALA A 18 -10.51 4.22 -11.17
N LEU A 19 -9.46 5.03 -11.32
CA LEU A 19 -8.39 5.15 -10.34
C LEU A 19 -8.90 5.66 -8.98
N LYS A 20 -9.72 6.72 -8.97
CA LYS A 20 -10.34 7.25 -7.74
C LYS A 20 -11.19 6.20 -7.03
N ARG A 21 -11.96 5.41 -7.77
CA ARG A 21 -12.78 4.32 -7.20
C ARG A 21 -11.93 3.21 -6.60
N LYS A 22 -10.84 2.79 -7.26
CA LYS A 22 -9.94 1.77 -6.70
C LYS A 22 -9.19 2.28 -5.47
N LEU A 23 -8.75 3.54 -5.45
CA LEU A 23 -8.13 4.16 -4.28
C LEU A 23 -9.10 4.25 -3.09
N SER A 24 -10.37 4.61 -3.34
CA SER A 24 -11.37 4.67 -2.26
C SER A 24 -11.69 3.29 -1.68
N GLN A 25 -11.59 2.22 -2.48
CA GLN A 25 -11.75 0.83 -2.05
C GLN A 25 -10.50 0.27 -1.36
N LEU A 26 -9.30 0.75 -1.70
CA LEU A 26 -8.07 0.26 -1.11
C LEU A 26 -8.05 0.52 0.40
N LYS A 27 -8.44 1.71 0.86
CA LYS A 27 -8.46 2.05 2.30
C LYS A 27 -9.26 1.08 3.17
N PRO A 28 -10.56 0.81 2.91
CA PRO A 28 -11.33 -0.15 3.69
C PRO A 28 -10.80 -1.58 3.54
N THR A 29 -10.24 -1.94 2.38
CA THR A 29 -9.60 -3.25 2.15
C THR A 29 -8.36 -3.42 3.02
N VAL A 30 -7.50 -2.41 3.10
CA VAL A 30 -6.31 -2.46 3.99
C VAL A 30 -6.69 -2.52 5.46
N ARG A 31 -7.83 -1.94 5.84
CA ARG A 31 -8.28 -1.91 7.24
C ARG A 31 -8.98 -3.18 7.70
N ASN A 32 -9.69 -3.88 6.80
CA ASN A 32 -10.58 -4.97 7.19
C ASN A 32 -10.30 -6.29 6.45
N GLY A 33 -9.56 -6.24 5.35
CA GLY A 33 -9.32 -7.37 4.48
C GLY A 33 -8.16 -8.24 4.92
N GLU A 34 -8.13 -9.46 4.39
CA GLU A 34 -7.03 -10.39 4.57
C GLU A 34 -5.85 -10.05 3.66
N ALA A 35 -4.66 -10.60 3.97
CA ALA A 35 -3.43 -10.33 3.20
C ALA A 35 -3.62 -10.57 1.69
N GLY A 36 -4.32 -11.65 1.30
CA GLY A 36 -4.62 -11.95 -0.10
C GLY A 36 -5.50 -10.89 -0.78
N GLU A 37 -6.50 -10.36 -0.08
CA GLU A 37 -7.39 -9.32 -0.59
C GLU A 37 -6.65 -7.98 -0.76
N ILE A 38 -5.75 -7.67 0.18
CA ILE A 38 -4.89 -6.48 0.11
C ILE A 38 -3.93 -6.59 -1.09
N ILE A 39 -3.29 -7.75 -1.28
CA ILE A 39 -2.40 -8.00 -2.43
C ILE A 39 -3.17 -7.85 -3.74
N ALA A 40 -4.36 -8.46 -3.86
CA ALA A 40 -5.18 -8.37 -5.05
C ALA A 40 -5.58 -6.91 -5.35
N ALA A 41 -5.99 -6.15 -4.33
CA ALA A 41 -6.35 -4.74 -4.49
C ALA A 41 -5.15 -3.88 -4.94
N LEU A 42 -3.95 -4.17 -4.44
CA LEU A 42 -2.72 -3.46 -4.82
C LEU A 42 -2.32 -3.76 -6.28
N ILE A 43 -2.40 -5.02 -6.71
CA ILE A 43 -2.15 -5.42 -8.10
C ILE A 43 -3.17 -4.75 -9.02
N ASP A 44 -4.44 -4.78 -8.64
CA ASP A 44 -5.53 -4.21 -9.43
C ASP A 44 -5.46 -2.68 -9.55
N LEU A 45 -4.92 -2.01 -8.54
CA LEU A 45 -4.62 -0.58 -8.58
C LEU A 45 -3.40 -0.27 -9.46
N GLY A 46 -2.37 -1.12 -9.44
CA GLY A 46 -1.22 -1.02 -10.33
C GLY A 46 -1.60 -1.19 -11.81
N SER A 47 -2.55 -2.07 -12.11
CA SER A 47 -3.00 -2.36 -13.49
C SER A 47 -3.66 -1.16 -14.20
N VAL A 48 -4.24 -0.24 -13.43
CA VAL A 48 -4.85 1.00 -13.95
C VAL A 48 -3.90 2.20 -13.96
N GLY A 49 -2.61 1.98 -13.68
CA GLY A 49 -1.61 3.04 -13.68
C GLY A 49 -1.67 3.96 -12.46
N GLY A 50 -2.09 3.44 -11.31
CA GLY A 50 -2.12 4.21 -10.07
C GLY A 50 -0.75 4.74 -9.69
N ASP A 51 -0.61 6.07 -9.64
CA ASP A 51 0.60 6.74 -9.14
C ASP A 51 0.52 6.85 -7.62
N PHE A 52 1.09 5.87 -6.96
CA PHE A 52 1.09 5.80 -5.51
C PHE A 52 1.85 6.95 -4.83
N LYS A 53 2.74 7.65 -5.54
CA LYS A 53 3.44 8.82 -4.98
C LYS A 53 2.52 10.01 -4.72
N LYS A 54 1.32 10.01 -5.30
CA LYS A 54 0.32 11.07 -5.13
C LYS A 54 -0.67 10.79 -4.02
N THR A 55 -0.68 9.59 -3.45
CA THR A 55 -1.58 9.32 -2.33
C THR A 55 -0.98 9.96 -1.08
N THR A 56 -1.82 10.62 -0.27
CA THR A 56 -1.42 11.23 0.99
C THR A 56 -1.67 10.31 2.18
N TYR A 57 -2.13 9.09 1.91
CA TYR A 57 -2.63 8.17 2.91
C TYR A 57 -1.55 7.16 3.30
N ASP A 58 -1.37 6.97 4.61
CA ASP A 58 -0.39 6.02 5.14
C ASP A 58 -0.99 4.62 5.22
N TYR A 59 -1.00 3.92 4.08
CA TYR A 59 -1.47 2.54 4.00
C TYR A 59 -0.65 1.56 4.84
N ILE A 60 0.62 1.88 5.13
CA ILE A 60 1.47 1.01 5.97
C ILE A 60 1.03 1.12 7.43
N TYR A 61 0.75 2.34 7.91
CA TYR A 61 0.16 2.53 9.23
C TYR A 61 -1.14 1.75 9.38
N GLU A 62 -2.06 1.88 8.44
CA GLU A 62 -3.37 1.22 8.53
C GLU A 62 -3.25 -0.29 8.51
N TYR A 63 -2.34 -0.82 7.69
CA TYR A 63 -2.07 -2.24 7.66
C TYR A 63 -1.57 -2.74 9.01
N PHE A 64 -0.57 -2.07 9.62
CA PHE A 64 -0.09 -2.47 10.94
C PHE A 64 -1.12 -2.27 12.06
N ALA A 65 -2.01 -1.29 11.93
CA ALA A 65 -3.06 -1.07 12.90
C ALA A 65 -4.11 -2.19 12.91
N SER A 66 -4.44 -2.73 11.74
CA SER A 66 -5.56 -3.65 11.55
C SER A 66 -5.17 -5.12 11.43
N ALA A 67 -4.01 -5.44 10.86
CA ALA A 67 -3.63 -6.81 10.54
C ALA A 67 -3.52 -7.66 11.81
N ARG A 68 -3.87 -8.95 11.77
CA ARG A 68 -3.62 -9.88 12.89
C ARG A 68 -2.19 -10.45 12.84
N CYS A 69 -1.68 -10.71 11.65
CA CYS A 69 -0.27 -11.02 11.38
C CYS A 69 0.28 -10.06 10.32
N ILE A 70 1.58 -9.78 10.38
CA ILE A 70 2.25 -8.94 9.38
C ILE A 70 2.76 -9.83 8.25
N ASP A 71 2.20 -9.64 7.05
CA ASP A 71 2.61 -10.30 5.82
C ASP A 71 3.66 -9.45 5.09
N VAL A 72 4.76 -10.08 4.70
CA VAL A 72 5.93 -9.40 4.15
C VAL A 72 5.79 -9.07 2.69
N LEU A 73 5.02 -9.86 1.94
CA LEU A 73 4.68 -9.52 0.57
C LEU A 73 3.82 -8.26 0.54
N VAL A 74 2.86 -8.15 1.46
CA VAL A 74 2.04 -6.92 1.62
C VAL A 74 2.91 -5.71 1.93
N VAL A 75 3.85 -5.84 2.88
CA VAL A 75 4.76 -4.76 3.24
C VAL A 75 5.68 -4.38 2.07
N MET A 76 6.28 -5.35 1.38
CA MET A 76 7.12 -5.09 0.21
C MET A 76 6.35 -4.36 -0.90
N LEU A 77 5.09 -4.73 -1.13
CA LEU A 77 4.23 -4.05 -2.10
C LEU A 77 3.97 -2.60 -1.69
N PHE A 78 3.63 -2.33 -0.42
CA PHE A 78 3.48 -0.96 0.06
C PHE A 78 4.79 -0.16 0.05
N LEU A 79 5.94 -0.78 0.31
CA LEU A 79 7.23 -0.11 0.21
C LEU A 79 7.60 0.24 -1.24
N ASN A 80 7.20 -0.59 -2.20
CA ASN A 80 7.37 -0.32 -3.63
C ASN A 80 6.52 0.87 -4.12
N MET A 81 5.47 1.22 -3.39
CA MET A 81 4.62 2.38 -3.67
C MET A 81 5.30 3.75 -3.37
N LYS A 82 6.58 3.78 -2.97
CA LYS A 82 7.38 4.99 -2.64
C LYS A 82 6.73 5.92 -1.60
N HIS A 83 5.95 5.37 -0.67
CA HIS A 83 5.43 6.15 0.44
C HIS A 83 6.48 6.36 1.54
N PRO A 84 6.63 7.58 2.09
CA PRO A 84 7.36 7.77 3.33
C PRO A 84 6.59 7.09 4.47
N LEU A 85 7.31 6.29 5.26
CA LEU A 85 6.75 5.65 6.45
C LEU A 85 6.52 6.71 7.53
N SER A 86 5.33 6.77 8.13
CA SER A 86 5.11 7.65 9.28
C SER A 86 5.71 7.08 10.57
N ASP A 87 6.03 7.97 11.51
CA ASP A 87 6.40 7.60 12.88
C ASP A 87 5.32 6.73 13.55
N GLY A 88 4.05 6.92 13.18
CA GLY A 88 2.94 6.09 13.66
C GLY A 88 3.06 4.65 13.17
N ALA A 89 3.39 4.45 11.89
CA ALA A 89 3.58 3.12 11.30
C ALA A 89 4.77 2.42 11.97
N ILE A 90 5.86 3.14 12.18
CA ILE A 90 7.06 2.64 12.86
C ILE A 90 6.71 2.20 14.29
N LYS A 91 6.06 3.05 15.08
CA LYS A 91 5.66 2.71 16.46
C LYS A 91 4.72 1.53 16.53
N LYS A 92 3.79 1.38 15.58
CA LYS A 92 2.88 0.22 15.52
C LYS A 92 3.61 -1.08 15.16
N ALA A 93 4.58 -1.01 14.24
CA ALA A 93 5.44 -2.15 13.93
C ALA A 93 6.22 -2.60 15.17
N TYR A 94 6.82 -1.66 15.91
CA TYR A 94 7.51 -1.94 17.17
C TYR A 94 6.57 -2.45 18.27
N ALA A 95 5.37 -1.89 18.44
CA ALA A 95 4.42 -2.33 19.47
C ALA A 95 3.91 -3.77 19.21
N ARG A 96 3.85 -4.20 17.96
CA ARG A 96 3.54 -5.59 17.59
C ARG A 96 4.73 -6.54 17.79
N GLN A 97 5.88 -6.06 18.31
CA GLN A 97 7.06 -6.87 18.67
C GLN A 97 6.98 -7.59 20.02
N SER A 98 5.90 -7.46 20.81
CA SER A 98 5.83 -8.05 22.17
C SER A 98 5.22 -9.46 22.27
N ASP A 99 4.50 -9.93 21.26
CA ASP A 99 3.60 -11.12 21.32
C ASP A 99 4.02 -12.50 20.67
N SER A 100 5.25 -12.75 20.17
CA SER A 100 5.75 -13.98 19.47
C SER A 100 7.18 -13.79 18.87
N GLU A 101 8.20 -14.52 19.33
CA GLU A 101 9.64 -14.27 19.05
C GLU A 101 10.18 -14.66 17.65
N ASP A 102 9.80 -15.79 17.05
CA ASP A 102 10.66 -16.41 16.02
C ASP A 102 10.45 -15.91 14.57
N SER A 103 9.29 -15.35 14.24
CA SER A 103 9.06 -14.77 12.89
C SER A 103 9.42 -13.28 12.80
N ARG A 104 9.86 -12.66 13.90
CA ARG A 104 9.95 -11.19 14.05
C ARG A 104 11.22 -10.53 13.53
N SER A 105 12.36 -11.19 13.66
CA SER A 105 13.65 -10.52 13.51
C SER A 105 13.97 -10.22 12.03
N ALA A 106 13.75 -11.17 11.13
CA ALA A 106 14.08 -10.99 9.71
C ALA A 106 13.23 -9.91 9.01
N TYR A 107 11.94 -9.81 9.34
CA TYR A 107 11.01 -8.95 8.63
C TYR A 107 11.08 -7.49 9.05
N ILE A 108 11.28 -7.22 10.34
CA ILE A 108 11.44 -5.85 10.81
C ILE A 108 12.85 -5.35 10.51
N SER A 109 13.89 -6.20 10.58
CA SER A 109 15.22 -5.82 10.07
C SER A 109 15.17 -5.45 8.60
N LEU A 110 14.39 -6.16 7.76
CA LEU A 110 14.20 -5.76 6.36
C LEU A 110 13.50 -4.41 6.22
N ILE A 111 12.47 -4.13 7.03
CA ILE A 111 11.77 -2.85 7.04
C ILE A 111 12.69 -1.72 7.50
N VAL A 112 13.44 -1.91 8.59
CA VAL A 112 14.39 -0.96 9.16
C VAL A 112 15.56 -0.71 8.21
N ASP A 113 16.17 -1.75 7.63
CA ASP A 113 17.21 -1.61 6.60
C ASP A 113 16.70 -0.85 5.38
N THR A 114 15.43 -1.07 4.99
CA THR A 114 14.82 -0.35 3.86
C THR A 114 14.50 1.10 4.22
N ILE A 115 14.21 1.40 5.49
CA ILE A 115 14.05 2.76 6.04
C ILE A 115 15.39 3.50 5.99
N ASP A 116 16.45 2.90 6.54
CA ASP A 116 17.76 3.53 6.65
C ASP A 116 18.41 3.76 5.28
N LYS A 117 18.20 2.87 4.31
CA LYS A 117 18.70 3.04 2.94
C LYS A 117 17.95 4.11 2.10
N ARG A 118 16.81 4.61 2.59
CA ARG A 118 15.99 5.63 1.90
C ARG A 118 16.14 7.04 2.50
N ARG A 119 16.84 7.18 3.63
CA ARG A 119 17.31 8.47 4.17
C ARG A 119 18.60 8.90 3.48
#